data_AF-A0A401TNL5-F1
#
_entry.id   AF-A0A401TNL5-F1
#
_cell.length_a   1.000
_cell.length_b   1.000
_cell.length_c   1.000
_cell.angle_alpha   90.00
_cell.angle_beta   90.00
_cell.angle_gamma   90.00
#
_symmetry.space_group_name_H-M   'P 1'
#
loop_
_entity.id
_entity.type
_entity.pdbx_description
1 polymer ?
#
loop_
_entity_poly.entity_id
_entity_poly.type
_entity_poly.pdbx_seq_one_letter_code
_entity_poly.pdbx_strand_id
1 'polypeptide(L)' 'MYVFGGRADRLGPLHSNNEIYCNRIKVFDTETNHWLDSPSTQLLPEGRRSHSAC' A
#
# COMPACT_ATOMS: atom_id res chain seq x y z
N MET A 1 -5.56 9.88 7.72
CA MET A 1 -5.16 9.83 6.29
C MET A 1 -5.16 8.38 5.82
N TYR A 2 -5.58 8.09 4.58
CA TYR A 2 -5.59 6.74 4.01
C TYR A 2 -4.54 6.63 2.89
N VAL A 3 -3.80 5.53 2.88
CA VAL A 3 -2.82 5.20 1.83
C VAL A 3 -3.16 3.81 1.29
N PHE A 4 -3.28 3.69 -0.02
CA PHE A 4 -3.56 2.43 -0.69
C PHE A 4 -2.59 2.26 -1.86
N GLY A 5 -2.08 1.03 -2.05
CA GLY A 5 -1.16 0.73 -3.13
C GLY A 5 0.32 0.88 -2.75
N GLY A 6 1.15 1.09 -3.77
CA GLY A 6 2.59 1.27 -3.65
C GLY A 6 3.37 0.25 -4.47
N ARG A 7 4.58 0.65 -4.90
CA ARG A 7 5.52 -0.19 -5.65
C ARG A 7 6.76 -0.43 -4.79
N ALA A 8 7.09 -1.70 -4.58
CA ALA A 8 8.37 -2.13 -4.04
C ALA A 8 9.09 -3.01 -5.07
N ASP A 9 10.39 -3.20 -4.90
CA ASP A 9 11.16 -4.20 -5.63
C ASP A 9 11.53 -5.32 -4.66
N ARG A 10 11.53 -6.57 -5.12
CA ARG A 10 11.90 -7.72 -4.27
C ARG A 10 13.34 -7.62 -3.76
N LEU A 11 14.24 -6.98 -4.51
CA LEU A 11 15.62 -6.73 -4.07
C LEU A 11 15.77 -5.38 -3.36
N GLY A 12 14.66 -4.77 -2.92
CA GLY A 12 14.62 -3.56 -2.10
C GLY A 12 15.28 -2.37 -2.82
N PRO A 13 16.49 -1.93 -2.41
CA PRO A 13 17.18 -0.82 -3.05
C PRO A 13 17.71 -1.15 -4.45
N LEU A 14 17.83 -2.42 -4.83
CA LEU A 14 18.29 -2.84 -6.16
C LEU A 14 17.09 -3.03 -7.08
N HIS A 15 17.14 -2.44 -8.27
CA HIS A 15 16.09 -2.61 -9.27
C HIS A 15 16.25 -3.96 -9.99
N SER A 16 15.35 -4.90 -9.73
CA SER A 16 15.44 -6.29 -10.17
C SER A 16 14.43 -6.69 -11.25
N ASN A 17 13.69 -5.73 -11.80
CA ASN A 17 12.49 -5.96 -12.63
C ASN A 17 11.40 -6.82 -11.95
N ASN A 18 11.60 -7.25 -10.69
CA ASN A 18 10.66 -8.04 -9.93
C ASN A 18 9.89 -7.13 -8.97
N GLU A 19 8.91 -6.44 -9.53
CA GLU A 19 8.10 -5.46 -8.83
C GLU A 19 7.03 -6.14 -7.95
N ILE A 20 6.83 -5.60 -6.76
CA ILE A 20 5.81 -6.01 -5.80
C ILE A 20 4.81 -4.87 -5.67
N TYR A 21 3.54 -5.19 -5.89
CA TYR A 21 2.43 -4.24 -5.73
C TYR A 21 1.66 -4.55 -4.45
N CYS A 22 1.63 -3.59 -3.53
CA CYS A 22 0.87 -3.75 -2.28
C CYS A 22 -0.62 -3.52 -2.55
N ASN A 23 -1.48 -4.42 -2.07
CA ASN A 23 -2.94 -4.27 -2.15
C ASN A 23 -3.59 -3.98 -0.80
N ARG A 24 -2.80 -3.55 0.19
CA ARG A 24 -3.28 -3.23 1.54
C ARG A 24 -3.57 -1.74 1.66
N ILE A 25 -4.63 -1.42 2.40
CA ILE A 25 -4.89 -0.06 2.85
C ILE A 25 -4.17 0.13 4.18
N LYS A 26 -3.48 1.26 4.34
CA LYS A 26 -2.87 1.70 5.57
C LYS A 26 -3.52 3.01 6.00
N VAL A 27 -3.83 3.13 7.29
CA VAL A 27 -4.40 4.34 7.85
C VAL A 27 -3.34 5.00 8.69
N PHE A 28 -3.06 6.27 8.42
CA PHE A 28 -2.23 7.10 9.28
C PHE A 28 -3.13 7.96 10.15
N ASP A 29 -3.06 7.75 11.45
CA ASP A 29 -3.71 8.57 12.45
C ASP A 29 -2.83 9.78 12.74
N THR A 30 -3.31 10.97 12.38
CA THR A 30 -2.58 12.24 12.55
C THR A 30 -2.63 12.76 13.98
N GLU A 31 -3.56 12.28 14.81
CA GLU A 31 -3.64 12.68 16.22
C GLU A 31 -2.58 11.96 17.04
N THR A 32 -2.44 10.65 16.82
CA THR A 32 -1.47 9.82 17.52
C THR A 32 -0.14 9.67 16.79
N ASN A 33 -0.04 10.12 15.52
CA ASN A 33 1.11 9.90 14.64
C ASN A 33 1.48 8.42 14.44
N HIS A 34 0.50 7.52 14.52
CA HIS A 34 0.69 6.09 14.36
C HIS A 34 0.03 5.54 13.09
N TRP A 35 0.60 4.45 12.57
CA TRP A 35 0.02 3.67 11.48
C TRP A 35 -0.89 2.59 12.05
N LEU A 36 -2.13 2.56 11.57
CA LEU A 36 -3.13 1.55 11.89
C LEU A 36 -3.32 0.61 10.70
N ASP A 37 -3.53 -0.66 11.00
CA ASP A 37 -3.96 -1.65 10.01
C ASP A 37 -5.45 -1.45 9.69
N SER A 38 -5.78 -1.42 8.40
CA SER A 38 -7.19 -1.36 7.99
C SER A 38 -7.91 -2.68 8.30
N PRO A 39 -9.20 -2.65 8.66
CA PRO A 39 -10.01 -3.87 8.77
C PRO A 39 -9.93 -4.68 7.48
N SER A 40 -9.92 -6.02 7.58
CA SER A 40 -9.93 -6.88 6.40
C SER A 40 -11.28 -6.78 5.69
N THR A 41 -11.35 -5.95 4.64
CA THR A 41 -12.44 -6.01 3.68
C THR A 41 -12.33 -7.32 2.89
N GLN A 42 -13.45 -8.04 2.76
CA GLN A 42 -13.51 -9.40 2.19
C GLN A 42 -13.02 -9.50 0.73
N LEU A 43 -12.99 -8.39 -0.01
CA LEU A 43 -12.33 -8.31 -1.31
C LEU A 43 -11.26 -7.21 -1.27
N LEU A 44 -9.99 -7.61 -1.29
CA LEU A 44 -8.90 -6.68 -1.55
C LEU A 44 -8.81 -6.47 -3.06
N PRO A 45 -8.78 -5.22 -3.55
CA PRO A 45 -8.45 -4.95 -4.95
C PRO A 45 -7.07 -5.50 -5.30
N GLU A 46 -6.82 -5.77 -6.57
CA GLU A 46 -5.50 -6.22 -7.02
C GLU A 46 -4.45 -5.11 -6.81
N GLY A 47 -3.21 -5.50 -6.48
CA GLY A 47 -2.11 -4.55 -6.35
C GLY A 47 -1.81 -3.90 -7.70
N ARG A 48 -1.91 -2.57 -7.80
CA ARG A 48 -1.83 -1.85 -9.07
C ARG A 48 -1.01 -0.56 -8.97
N ARG A 49 -0.53 -0.05 -10.12
CA ARG A 49 0.21 1.22 -10.28
C ARG A 49 -0.60 2.30 -11.00
N SER A 50 -0.21 3.56 -10.83
CA SER A 50 -0.75 4.70 -11.60
C SER A 50 -2.27 4.87 -11.46
N HIS A 51 -2.79 4.66 -10.25
CA HIS A 51 -4.21 4.81 -9.93
C HIS A 51 -4.49 6.10 -9.18
N SER A 52 -5.63 6.72 -9.50
CA SER A 52 -6.21 7.81 -8.72
C SER A 52 -7.03 7.23 -7.56
N ALA A 53 -6.92 7.82 -6.38
CA ALA A 53 -7.78 7.54 -5.22
C ALA A 53 -8.50 8.84 -4.86
N CYS A 54 -9.80 8.76 -4.57
CA CYS A 54 -10.63 9.88 -4.13
C CYS A 54 -11.21 9.60 -2.74
#